data_AF-A0A326GHQ3-F1
#
_entry.id   AF-A0A326GHQ3-F1
#
_cell.length_a   1.000
_cell.length_b   1.000
_cell.length_c   1.000
_cell.angle_alpha   90.00
_cell.angle_beta   90.00
_cell.angle_gamma   90.00
#
_symmetry.space_group_name_H-M   'P 1'
#
loop_
_entity.id
_entity.type
_entity.pdbx_description
1 polymer ?
#
loop_
_entity_poly.entity_id
_entity_poly.type
_entity_poly.pdbx_seq_one_letter_code
_entity_poly.pdbx_strand_id
1 'polypeptide(L)'
;MITNPIYIAVAAATVSMPASLNGAHAAGQHLIGIAIFIAERDDKGHWRFARRAHAIPAGEAESTLLEWAAARLPGEAMLIGWNVDHCLVPALLDAAAMAPPAIAHRFLERLRLLLTGGVVDMALQHGGAGAPALAEVAKDMAIYAPAWNIDAMTGDWAVGATDRLRRDLADEALAIWRTFVRAASVSGIEAEAATDAWVLRRRRMNAVAPTGIPA
;
A
#
# COMPACT_ATOMS: atom_id res chain seq x y z
N MET A 1 25.27 -2.94 11.76
CA MET A 1 24.75 -4.27 11.38
C MET A 1 23.27 -4.25 11.70
N ILE A 2 22.39 -4.11 10.71
CA ILE A 2 20.94 -4.11 10.96
C ILE A 2 20.57 -5.58 11.17
N THR A 3 20.33 -5.98 12.42
CA THR A 3 20.19 -7.40 12.80
C THR A 3 18.81 -7.98 12.50
N ASN A 4 17.85 -7.19 12.02
CA ASN A 4 16.50 -7.66 11.70
C ASN A 4 15.96 -6.97 10.44
N PRO A 5 15.70 -7.71 9.34
CA PRO A 5 15.16 -7.10 8.13
C PRO A 5 13.69 -6.70 8.36
N ILE A 6 13.39 -5.42 8.10
CA ILE A 6 12.04 -4.89 8.01
C ILE A 6 11.67 -4.84 6.54
N TYR A 7 10.55 -5.47 6.18
CA TYR A 7 9.97 -5.40 4.85
C TYR A 7 8.69 -4.58 4.90
N ILE A 8 8.49 -3.75 3.89
CA ILE A 8 7.29 -2.94 3.75
C ILE A 8 6.74 -3.05 2.35
N ALA A 9 5.52 -3.55 2.22
CA ALA A 9 4.76 -3.47 0.99
C ALA A 9 3.84 -2.26 1.02
N VAL A 10 3.89 -1.44 -0.04
CA VAL A 10 3.09 -0.21 -0.15
C VAL A 10 2.21 -0.29 -1.39
N ALA A 11 0.95 0.07 -1.23
CA ALA A 11 0.00 0.29 -2.31
C ALA A 11 -0.56 1.72 -2.21
N ALA A 12 -0.83 2.34 -3.35
CA ALA A 12 -1.41 3.68 -3.41
C ALA A 12 -2.49 3.70 -4.50
N ALA A 13 -3.55 4.47 -4.26
CA ALA A 13 -4.61 4.69 -5.21
C ALA A 13 -4.65 6.16 -5.61
N THR A 14 -4.75 6.40 -6.93
CA THR A 14 -4.92 7.74 -7.49
C THR A 14 -6.17 7.82 -8.35
N VAL A 15 -6.74 9.01 -8.47
CA VAL A 15 -7.81 9.32 -9.44
C VAL A 15 -7.33 10.40 -10.39
N SER A 16 -7.73 10.25 -11.65
CA SER A 16 -7.47 11.28 -12.66
C SER A 16 -8.43 12.43 -12.46
N MET A 17 -7.90 13.65 -12.37
CA MET A 17 -8.68 14.87 -12.31
C MET A 17 -8.55 15.63 -13.63
N PRO A 18 -9.67 15.93 -14.31
CA PRO A 18 -9.63 16.71 -15.53
C PRO A 18 -9.20 18.15 -15.24
N ALA A 19 -8.65 18.81 -16.25
CA ALA A 19 -8.35 20.23 -16.15
C ALA A 19 -9.64 21.02 -15.88
N SER A 20 -9.53 22.06 -15.06
CA SER A 20 -10.66 22.95 -14.82
C SER A 20 -11.10 23.64 -16.12
N LEU A 21 -12.41 23.78 -16.33
CA LEU A 21 -12.98 24.40 -17.53
C LEU A 21 -12.53 25.86 -17.74
N ASN A 22 -12.14 26.56 -16.67
CA ASN A 22 -11.64 27.93 -16.70
C ASN A 22 -10.10 28.02 -16.79
N GLY A 23 -9.40 26.90 -16.90
CA GLY A 23 -7.93 26.85 -17.01
C GLY A 23 -7.16 27.16 -15.73
N ALA A 24 -7.83 27.33 -14.59
CA ALA A 24 -7.18 27.62 -13.30
C ALA A 24 -6.31 26.45 -12.78
N HIS A 25 -6.70 25.22 -13.11
CA HIS A 25 -6.04 23.99 -12.73
C HIS A 25 -5.83 23.10 -13.96
N ALA A 26 -4.59 22.65 -14.17
CA ALA A 26 -4.27 21.63 -15.15
C ALA A 26 -4.85 20.27 -14.76
N ALA A 27 -4.97 19.37 -15.73
CA ALA A 27 -5.29 17.97 -15.43
C ALA A 27 -4.16 17.36 -14.58
N GLY A 28 -4.52 16.46 -13.67
CA GLY A 28 -3.58 15.87 -12.72
C GLY A 28 -4.05 14.52 -12.19
N GLN A 29 -3.22 13.91 -11.36
CA GLN A 29 -3.59 12.75 -10.55
C GLN A 29 -3.71 13.21 -9.11
N HIS A 30 -4.75 12.75 -8.42
CA HIS A 30 -4.91 12.97 -6.99
C HIS A 30 -4.72 11.65 -6.25
N LEU A 31 -3.86 11.65 -5.24
CA LEU A 31 -3.66 10.56 -4.29
C LEU A 31 -4.84 10.49 -3.33
N ILE A 32 -5.60 9.39 -3.40
CA ILE A 32 -6.84 9.21 -2.63
C ILE A 32 -6.72 8.14 -1.54
N GLY A 33 -5.65 7.35 -1.55
CA GLY A 33 -5.37 6.45 -0.45
C GLY A 33 -4.00 5.78 -0.52
N ILE A 34 -3.55 5.32 0.64
CA ILE A 34 -2.29 4.61 0.84
C ILE A 34 -2.54 3.42 1.77
N ALA A 35 -1.96 2.27 1.43
CA ALA A 35 -1.83 1.14 2.32
C ALA A 35 -0.38 0.74 2.55
N ILE A 36 -0.14 0.25 3.76
CA ILE A 36 1.14 -0.17 4.27
C ILE A 36 0.95 -1.56 4.89
N PHE A 37 1.72 -2.52 4.42
CA PHE A 37 1.91 -3.82 5.06
C PHE A 37 3.36 -3.94 5.52
N ILE A 38 3.58 -4.11 6.82
CA ILE A 38 4.90 -4.24 7.44
C ILE A 38 5.06 -5.68 7.90
N ALA A 39 6.18 -6.30 7.51
CA ALA A 39 6.65 -7.58 8.02
C ALA A 39 8.02 -7.40 8.66
N GLU A 40 8.10 -7.69 9.95
CA GLU A 40 9.33 -7.59 10.74
C GLU A 40 9.68 -8.99 11.24
N ARG A 41 10.95 -9.38 11.10
CA ARG A 41 11.47 -10.59 11.74
C ARG A 41 12.29 -10.17 12.96
N ASP A 42 11.98 -10.69 14.14
CA ASP A 42 12.76 -10.41 15.35
C ASP A 42 14.06 -11.25 15.41
N ASP A 43 14.94 -10.94 16.37
CA ASP A 43 16.23 -11.65 16.53
C ASP A 43 16.06 -13.14 16.86
N LYS A 44 14.85 -13.58 17.25
CA LYS A 44 14.49 -14.97 17.53
C LYS A 44 13.88 -15.67 16.31
N GLY A 45 13.78 -14.98 15.17
CA GLY A 45 13.20 -15.49 13.94
C GLY A 45 11.68 -15.39 13.86
N HIS A 46 11.00 -14.79 14.84
CA HIS A 46 9.54 -14.65 14.81
C HIS A 46 9.11 -13.48 13.93
N TRP A 47 8.07 -13.74 13.14
CA TRP A 47 7.47 -12.73 12.29
C TRP A 47 6.38 -11.95 13.02
N ARG A 48 6.45 -10.63 12.89
CA ARG A 48 5.43 -9.67 13.30
C ARG A 48 4.90 -8.96 12.07
N PHE A 49 3.58 -8.83 11.99
CA PHE A 49 2.91 -8.22 10.85
C PHE A 49 1.98 -7.09 11.28
N ALA A 50 2.00 -6.00 10.52
CA ALA A 50 1.05 -4.91 10.65
C ALA A 50 0.48 -4.55 9.27
N ARG A 51 -0.84 -4.42 9.19
CA ARG A 51 -1.55 -3.97 7.99
C ARG A 51 -2.35 -2.73 8.31
N ARG A 52 -2.17 -1.66 7.54
CA ARG A 52 -2.80 -0.36 7.75
C ARG A 52 -3.16 0.24 6.39
N ALA A 53 -4.29 0.91 6.32
CA ALA A 53 -4.69 1.67 5.14
C ALA A 53 -5.42 2.93 5.57
N HIS A 54 -5.28 3.97 4.76
CA HIS A 54 -6.00 5.21 4.90
C HIS A 54 -6.39 5.69 3.51
N ALA A 55 -7.57 6.30 3.45
CA ALA A 55 -8.11 6.88 2.25
C ALA A 55 -8.91 8.10 2.65
N ILE A 56 -8.95 9.08 1.76
CA ILE A 56 -9.62 10.36 1.96
C ILE A 56 -10.80 10.46 0.99
N PRO A 57 -11.92 11.07 1.37
CA PRO A 57 -13.00 11.42 0.45
C PRO A 57 -12.60 12.60 -0.45
N ALA A 58 -13.41 12.88 -1.47
CA ALA A 58 -13.26 14.10 -2.26
C ALA A 58 -13.38 15.36 -1.39
N GLY A 59 -12.50 16.34 -1.63
CA GLY A 59 -12.43 17.60 -0.88
C GLY A 59 -11.50 17.58 0.33
N GLU A 60 -11.01 16.42 0.76
CA GLU A 60 -9.93 16.33 1.76
C GLU A 60 -8.55 16.47 1.10
N ALA A 61 -7.59 17.01 1.84
CA ALA A 61 -6.25 17.31 1.35
C ALA A 61 -5.35 16.05 1.35
N GLU A 62 -4.60 15.83 0.27
CA GLU A 62 -3.64 14.71 0.11
C GLU A 62 -2.55 14.72 1.19
N SER A 63 -2.23 15.90 1.73
CA SER A 63 -1.25 16.06 2.81
C SER A 63 -1.61 15.25 4.06
N THR A 64 -2.89 14.97 4.30
CA THR A 64 -3.35 14.11 5.41
C THR A 64 -2.91 12.65 5.21
N LEU A 65 -2.89 12.16 3.98
CA LEU A 65 -2.37 10.83 3.65
C LEU A 65 -0.85 10.77 3.85
N LEU A 66 -0.13 11.81 3.43
CA LEU A 66 1.32 11.89 3.60
C LEU A 66 1.72 11.95 5.07
N GLU A 67 1.01 12.74 5.87
CA GLU A 67 1.23 12.80 7.32
C GLU A 67 0.92 11.44 7.98
N TRP A 68 -0.21 10.82 7.60
CA TRP A 68 -0.59 9.49 8.08
C TRP A 68 0.48 8.44 7.76
N ALA A 69 1.02 8.47 6.53
CA ALA A 69 2.08 7.57 6.08
C ALA A 69 3.38 7.85 6.82
N ALA A 70 3.84 9.10 6.89
CA ALA A 70 5.09 9.48 7.55
C ALA A 70 5.15 9.10 9.04
N ALA A 71 3.99 9.01 9.70
CA ALA A 71 3.89 8.54 11.09
C ALA A 71 3.99 7.01 11.25
N ARG A 72 3.87 6.24 10.16
CA ARG A 72 3.76 4.77 10.16
C ARG A 72 4.85 4.08 9.35
N LEU A 73 5.47 4.77 8.41
CA LEU A 73 6.62 4.25 7.69
C LEU A 73 7.75 3.99 8.69
N PRO A 74 8.42 2.83 8.59
CA PRO A 74 9.58 2.52 9.42
C PRO A 74 10.75 3.48 9.10
N GLY A 75 11.89 3.27 9.74
CA GLY A 75 13.15 3.88 9.32
C GLY A 75 13.64 3.25 8.02
N GLU A 76 14.87 2.74 8.04
CA GLU A 76 15.40 1.93 6.94
C GLU A 76 14.66 0.58 6.88
N ALA A 77 14.12 0.25 5.70
CA ALA A 77 13.40 -1.00 5.43
C ALA A 77 13.46 -1.31 3.93
N MET A 78 13.25 -2.58 3.57
CA MET A 78 13.12 -2.99 2.18
C MET A 78 11.72 -2.69 1.67
N LEU A 79 11.61 -1.74 0.73
CA LEU A 79 10.37 -1.43 0.05
C LEU A 79 10.05 -2.49 -1.01
N ILE A 80 8.84 -3.02 -0.95
CA ILE A 80 8.28 -3.94 -1.94
C ILE A 80 7.06 -3.24 -2.55
N GLY A 81 6.97 -3.21 -3.87
CA GLY A 81 5.82 -2.61 -4.53
C GLY A 81 5.54 -3.21 -5.90
N TRP A 82 4.48 -2.69 -6.52
CA TRP A 82 4.09 -3.01 -7.88
C TRP A 82 4.17 -1.74 -8.72
N ASN A 83 4.97 -1.74 -9.79
CA ASN A 83 5.25 -0.55 -10.60
C ASN A 83 5.72 0.63 -9.74
N VAL A 84 6.76 0.37 -8.94
CA VAL A 84 7.29 1.33 -7.96
C VAL A 84 7.72 2.61 -8.66
N ASP A 85 8.51 2.48 -9.72
CA ASP A 85 9.13 3.62 -10.39
C ASP A 85 8.17 4.35 -11.35
N HIS A 86 7.17 3.63 -11.87
CA HIS A 86 6.25 4.16 -12.89
C HIS A 86 4.90 4.64 -12.34
N CYS A 87 4.49 4.15 -11.16
CA CYS A 87 3.20 4.50 -10.58
C CYS A 87 3.33 4.97 -9.13
N LEU A 88 3.89 4.14 -8.24
CA LEU A 88 3.86 4.42 -6.80
C LEU A 88 4.67 5.66 -6.41
N VAL A 89 5.96 5.70 -6.77
CA VAL A 89 6.84 6.82 -6.40
C VAL A 89 6.38 8.13 -7.05
N PRO A 90 6.06 8.19 -8.36
CA PRO A 90 5.50 9.39 -8.98
C PRO A 90 4.26 9.91 -8.24
N ALA A 91 3.28 9.05 -7.95
CA ALA A 91 2.06 9.48 -7.24
C ALA A 91 2.35 10.07 -5.84
N LEU A 92 3.32 9.50 -5.12
CA LEU A 92 3.71 10.00 -3.79
C LEU A 92 4.50 11.31 -3.88
N LEU A 93 5.34 11.47 -4.90
CA LEU A 93 6.10 12.71 -5.14
C LEU A 93 5.21 13.85 -5.60
N ASP A 94 4.24 13.58 -6.48
CA ASP A 94 3.25 14.56 -6.94
C ASP A 94 2.42 15.08 -5.76
N ALA A 95 1.91 14.19 -4.90
CA ALA A 95 1.22 14.59 -3.68
C ALA A 95 2.12 15.39 -2.74
N ALA A 96 3.40 15.03 -2.62
CA ALA A 96 4.36 15.75 -1.77
C ALA A 96 4.67 17.15 -2.32
N ALA A 97 4.71 17.33 -3.64
CA ALA A 97 4.92 18.62 -4.28
C ALA A 97 3.79 19.62 -3.98
N MET A 98 2.57 19.12 -3.74
CA MET A 98 1.39 19.92 -3.42
C MET A 98 1.15 20.11 -1.92
N ALA A 99 1.89 19.40 -1.06
CA ALA A 99 1.70 19.43 0.38
C ALA A 99 2.41 20.62 1.07
N PRO A 100 1.96 21.03 2.27
CA PRO A 100 2.69 22.01 3.09
C PRO A 100 4.16 21.58 3.32
N PRO A 101 5.14 22.48 3.25
CA PRO A 101 6.57 22.13 3.26
C PRO A 101 7.01 21.24 4.43
N ALA A 102 6.46 21.46 5.63
CA ALA A 102 6.79 20.66 6.80
C ALA A 102 6.31 19.20 6.68
N ILE A 103 5.12 18.99 6.10
CA ILE A 103 4.56 17.65 5.85
C ILE A 103 5.35 16.97 4.73
N ALA A 104 5.59 17.68 3.62
CA ALA A 104 6.36 17.19 2.49
C ALA A 104 7.76 16.74 2.93
N HIS A 105 8.49 17.59 3.66
CA HIS A 105 9.83 17.27 4.14
C HIS A 105 9.84 16.00 5.02
N ARG A 106 8.96 15.92 6.03
CA ARG A 106 8.87 14.76 6.91
C ARG A 106 8.56 13.47 6.16
N PHE A 107 7.64 13.54 5.18
CA PHE A 107 7.29 12.39 4.35
C PHE A 107 8.44 11.99 3.43
N LEU A 108 9.08 12.95 2.75
CA LEU A 108 10.19 12.70 1.83
C LEU A 108 11.42 12.14 2.55
N GLU A 109 11.69 12.55 3.79
CA GLU A 109 12.74 11.91 4.59
C GLU A 109 12.45 10.43 4.84
N ARG A 110 11.20 10.08 5.16
CA ARG A 110 10.78 8.68 5.36
C ARG A 110 10.86 7.90 4.06
N LEU A 111 10.35 8.46 2.96
CA LEU A 111 10.43 7.85 1.64
C LEU A 111 11.89 7.60 1.23
N ARG A 112 12.77 8.59 1.44
CA ARG A 112 14.21 8.45 1.19
C ARG A 112 14.82 7.27 1.94
N LEU A 113 14.51 7.10 3.22
CA LEU A 113 15.02 5.98 4.04
C LEU A 113 14.58 4.61 3.50
N LEU A 114 13.34 4.51 2.99
CA LEU A 114 12.84 3.30 2.35
C LEU A 114 13.58 3.01 1.04
N LEU A 115 13.74 4.04 0.20
CA LEU A 115 14.43 3.90 -1.08
C LEU A 115 15.90 3.52 -0.89
N THR A 116 16.55 3.99 0.18
CA THR A 116 17.93 3.59 0.53
C THR A 116 18.03 2.19 1.12
N GLY A 117 16.99 1.68 1.77
CA GLY A 117 16.97 0.35 2.39
C GLY A 117 16.80 -0.81 1.38
N GLY A 118 16.63 -0.48 0.10
CA GLY A 118 16.44 -1.43 -1.00
C GLY A 118 15.01 -1.43 -1.50
N VAL A 119 14.85 -1.49 -2.82
CA VAL A 119 13.56 -1.49 -3.50
C VAL A 119 13.42 -2.76 -4.34
N VAL A 120 12.33 -3.47 -4.14
CA VAL A 120 11.90 -4.60 -4.96
C VAL A 120 10.62 -4.20 -5.69
N ASP A 121 10.76 -3.88 -6.97
CA ASP A 121 9.61 -3.69 -7.84
C ASP A 121 9.23 -5.03 -8.47
N MET A 122 8.13 -5.60 -7.98
CA MET A 122 7.64 -6.91 -8.43
C MET A 122 7.22 -6.88 -9.89
N ALA A 123 6.81 -5.73 -10.44
CA ALA A 123 6.37 -5.64 -11.83
C ALA A 123 7.53 -5.88 -12.83
N LEU A 124 8.78 -5.64 -12.43
CA LEU A 124 9.95 -5.84 -13.31
C LEU A 124 10.06 -7.28 -13.84
N GLN A 125 9.67 -8.27 -13.03
CA GLN A 125 9.68 -9.69 -13.41
C GLN A 125 8.55 -10.04 -14.40
N HIS A 126 7.60 -9.13 -14.60
CA HIS A 126 6.39 -9.31 -15.40
C HIS A 126 6.27 -8.30 -16.55
N GLY A 127 7.37 -7.63 -16.93
CA GLY A 127 7.38 -6.65 -18.04
C GLY A 127 7.49 -5.19 -17.61
N GLY A 128 7.76 -4.92 -16.33
CA GLY A 128 7.95 -3.57 -15.79
C GLY A 128 6.70 -2.72 -15.97
N ALA A 129 6.85 -1.52 -16.55
CA ALA A 129 5.73 -0.61 -16.82
C ALA A 129 4.58 -1.24 -17.65
N GLY A 130 4.89 -2.25 -18.47
CA GLY A 130 3.91 -2.99 -19.27
C GLY A 130 3.35 -4.24 -18.57
N ALA A 131 3.68 -4.46 -17.29
CA ALA A 131 3.18 -5.59 -16.54
C ALA A 131 1.64 -5.56 -16.44
N PRO A 132 0.98 -6.74 -16.48
CA PRO A 132 -0.45 -6.83 -16.22
C PRO A 132 -0.79 -6.30 -14.81
N ALA A 133 -2.08 -6.12 -14.54
CA ALA A 133 -2.52 -5.74 -13.20
C ALA A 133 -2.07 -6.78 -12.17
N LEU A 134 -1.70 -6.35 -10.96
CA LEU A 134 -1.29 -7.26 -9.88
C LEU A 134 -2.30 -8.39 -9.66
N ALA A 135 -3.60 -8.10 -9.78
CA ALA A 135 -4.66 -9.09 -9.63
C ALA A 135 -4.55 -10.28 -10.60
N GLU A 136 -4.05 -10.06 -11.81
CA GLU A 136 -3.86 -11.12 -12.80
C GLU A 136 -2.70 -12.03 -12.40
N VAL A 137 -1.55 -11.44 -12.04
CA VAL A 137 -0.37 -12.19 -11.59
C VAL A 137 -0.61 -12.91 -10.26
N ALA A 138 -1.26 -12.22 -9.31
CA ALA A 138 -1.60 -12.78 -8.01
C ALA A 138 -2.54 -13.99 -8.16
N LYS A 139 -3.48 -13.95 -9.12
CA LYS A 139 -4.41 -15.04 -9.40
C LYS A 139 -3.67 -16.32 -9.84
N ASP A 140 -2.66 -16.20 -10.70
CA ASP A 140 -1.86 -17.36 -11.14
C ASP A 140 -1.09 -18.00 -9.99
N MET A 141 -0.77 -17.20 -8.98
CA MET A 141 -0.18 -17.66 -7.74
C MET A 141 -1.20 -18.19 -6.73
N ALA A 142 -2.53 -18.13 -6.97
CA ALA A 142 -3.56 -18.37 -5.95
C ALA A 142 -3.49 -17.40 -4.75
N ILE A 143 -3.19 -16.14 -5.03
CA ILE A 143 -3.21 -15.00 -4.09
C ILE A 143 -4.40 -14.12 -4.45
N TYR A 144 -5.21 -13.78 -3.46
CA TYR A 144 -6.25 -12.77 -3.65
C TYR A 144 -5.62 -11.37 -3.67
N ALA A 145 -5.97 -10.59 -4.70
CA ALA A 145 -5.70 -9.17 -4.81
C ALA A 145 -6.96 -8.48 -5.37
N PRO A 146 -7.26 -7.23 -4.98
CA PRO A 146 -8.39 -6.51 -5.53
C PRO A 146 -8.17 -6.23 -7.03
N ALA A 147 -9.25 -6.35 -7.81
CA ALA A 147 -9.26 -5.89 -9.19
C ALA A 147 -9.80 -4.45 -9.22
N TRP A 148 -8.92 -3.48 -9.45
CA TRP A 148 -9.30 -2.07 -9.50
C TRP A 148 -10.17 -1.77 -10.71
N ASN A 149 -11.34 -1.21 -10.45
CA ASN A 149 -12.17 -0.56 -11.46
C ASN A 149 -12.10 0.95 -11.20
N ILE A 150 -11.50 1.68 -12.15
CA ILE A 150 -11.23 3.12 -11.99
C ILE A 150 -12.54 3.89 -11.80
N ASP A 151 -13.58 3.60 -12.59
CA ASP A 151 -14.87 4.30 -12.48
C ASP A 151 -15.52 4.07 -11.12
N ALA A 152 -15.47 2.83 -10.62
CA ALA A 152 -16.00 2.49 -9.30
C ALA A 152 -15.19 3.16 -8.19
N MET A 153 -13.86 3.17 -8.29
CA MET A 153 -12.97 3.82 -7.33
C MET A 153 -13.18 5.34 -7.30
N THR A 154 -13.27 5.98 -8.47
CA THR A 154 -13.58 7.41 -8.59
C THR A 154 -14.95 7.73 -8.02
N GLY A 155 -15.95 6.89 -8.29
CA GLY A 155 -17.29 7.01 -7.70
C GLY A 155 -17.27 6.89 -6.18
N ASP A 156 -16.62 5.87 -5.64
CA ASP A 156 -16.49 5.63 -4.20
C ASP A 156 -15.75 6.79 -3.51
N TRP A 157 -14.70 7.32 -4.12
CA TRP A 157 -13.99 8.52 -3.65
C TRP A 157 -14.90 9.76 -3.64
N ALA A 158 -15.63 10.00 -4.74
CA ALA A 158 -16.49 11.17 -4.91
C ALA A 158 -17.63 11.23 -3.90
N VAL A 159 -18.21 10.08 -3.52
CA VAL A 159 -19.31 10.01 -2.53
C VAL A 159 -18.82 9.75 -1.10
N GLY A 160 -17.49 9.68 -0.90
CA GLY A 160 -16.86 9.47 0.41
C GLY A 160 -16.96 8.05 0.96
N ALA A 161 -17.20 7.04 0.13
CA ALA A 161 -17.21 5.62 0.49
C ALA A 161 -15.80 5.04 0.72
N THR A 162 -15.01 5.68 1.59
CA THR A 162 -13.59 5.38 1.80
C THR A 162 -13.34 4.02 2.47
N ASP A 163 -14.35 3.43 3.13
CA ASP A 163 -14.23 2.12 3.79
C ASP A 163 -13.85 1.00 2.83
N ARG A 164 -14.46 0.98 1.65
CA ARG A 164 -14.17 -0.03 0.63
C ARG A 164 -12.77 0.16 0.07
N LEU A 165 -12.44 1.39 -0.31
CA LEU A 165 -11.13 1.78 -0.79
C LEU A 165 -10.01 1.41 0.20
N ARG A 166 -10.20 1.65 1.50
CA ARG A 166 -9.26 1.24 2.55
C ARG A 166 -9.09 -0.28 2.64
N ARG A 167 -10.16 -1.06 2.47
CA ARG A 167 -10.08 -2.52 2.47
C ARG A 167 -9.32 -3.03 1.26
N ASP A 168 -9.67 -2.54 0.08
CA ASP A 168 -9.05 -2.96 -1.18
C ASP A 168 -7.56 -2.59 -1.19
N LEU A 169 -7.19 -1.36 -0.83
CA LEU A 169 -5.78 -0.96 -0.66
C LEU A 169 -5.03 -1.85 0.35
N ALA A 170 -5.64 -2.16 1.50
CA ALA A 170 -5.01 -3.04 2.48
C ALA A 170 -4.79 -4.46 1.95
N ASP A 171 -5.74 -4.97 1.18
CA ASP A 171 -5.65 -6.30 0.57
C ASP A 171 -4.63 -6.31 -0.58
N GLU A 172 -4.49 -5.22 -1.34
CA GLU A 172 -3.45 -5.05 -2.34
C GLU A 172 -2.04 -5.03 -1.73
N ALA A 173 -1.81 -4.23 -0.69
CA ALA A 173 -0.50 -4.20 -0.01
C ALA A 173 -0.13 -5.59 0.56
N LEU A 174 -1.12 -6.34 1.07
CA LEU A 174 -0.91 -7.74 1.48
C LEU A 174 -0.61 -8.65 0.28
N ALA A 175 -1.29 -8.46 -0.85
CA ALA A 175 -1.06 -9.25 -2.06
C ALA A 175 0.34 -9.02 -2.63
N ILE A 176 0.84 -7.78 -2.63
CA ILE A 176 2.21 -7.43 -3.02
C ILE A 176 3.21 -8.22 -2.17
N TRP A 177 3.05 -8.19 -0.84
CA TRP A 177 3.88 -8.97 0.08
C TRP A 177 3.83 -10.47 -0.21
N ARG A 178 2.63 -11.05 -0.35
CA ARG A 178 2.49 -12.49 -0.60
C ARG A 178 3.09 -12.90 -1.95
N THR A 179 2.97 -12.05 -2.97
CA THR A 179 3.57 -12.26 -4.29
C THR A 179 5.09 -12.28 -4.18
N PHE A 180 5.67 -11.30 -3.46
CA PHE A 180 7.11 -11.25 -3.20
C PHE A 180 7.64 -12.50 -2.49
N VAL A 181 6.99 -12.90 -1.39
CA VAL A 181 7.43 -14.06 -0.61
C VAL A 181 7.31 -15.35 -1.43
N ARG A 182 6.23 -15.51 -2.20
CA ARG A 182 6.05 -16.70 -3.03
C ARG A 182 7.03 -16.74 -4.21
N ALA A 183 7.38 -15.59 -4.78
CA ALA A 183 8.44 -15.49 -5.79
C ALA A 183 9.83 -15.84 -5.23
N ALA A 184 10.08 -15.60 -3.93
CA ALA A 184 11.30 -16.01 -3.24
C ALA A 184 11.41 -17.54 -3.01
N SER A 185 10.37 -18.31 -3.32
CA SER A 185 10.36 -19.79 -3.29
C SER A 185 10.87 -20.33 -1.94
N VAL A 186 11.89 -21.21 -1.94
CA VAL A 186 12.45 -21.86 -0.74
C VAL A 186 12.83 -20.84 0.35
N SER A 187 13.36 -19.67 -0.02
CA SER A 187 13.73 -18.62 0.94
C SER A 187 12.53 -17.89 1.55
N GLY A 188 11.35 -18.01 0.95
CA GLY A 188 10.11 -17.36 1.40
C GLY A 188 9.20 -18.25 2.27
N ILE A 189 9.41 -19.56 2.32
CA ILE A 189 8.46 -20.52 2.92
C ILE A 189 8.09 -20.16 4.37
N GLU A 190 9.07 -19.79 5.20
CA GLU A 190 8.81 -19.42 6.60
C GLU A 190 7.94 -18.15 6.71
N ALA A 191 8.23 -17.14 5.90
CA ALA A 191 7.50 -15.89 5.87
C ALA A 191 6.07 -16.10 5.34
N GLU A 192 5.90 -16.99 4.36
CA GLU A 192 4.60 -17.34 3.78
C GLU A 192 3.72 -18.03 4.82
N ALA A 193 4.23 -19.08 5.46
CA ALA A 193 3.51 -19.81 6.50
C ALA A 193 3.14 -18.91 7.68
N ALA A 194 4.06 -18.02 8.09
CA ALA A 194 3.78 -17.05 9.15
C ALA A 194 2.70 -16.03 8.74
N THR A 195 2.72 -15.57 7.48
CA THR A 195 1.72 -14.66 6.93
C THR A 195 0.33 -15.30 6.92
N ASP A 196 0.23 -16.54 6.45
CA ASP A 196 -1.04 -17.28 6.38
C ASP A 196 -1.61 -17.52 7.79
N ALA A 197 -0.77 -17.92 8.74
CA ALA A 197 -1.16 -18.06 10.13
C ALA A 197 -1.68 -16.74 10.72
N TRP A 198 -1.04 -15.61 10.40
CA TRP A 198 -1.47 -14.29 10.83
C TRP A 198 -2.81 -13.86 10.22
N VAL A 199 -3.02 -14.09 8.91
CA VAL A 199 -4.30 -13.81 8.23
C VAL A 199 -5.43 -14.63 8.84
N LEU A 200 -5.22 -15.93 9.08
CA LEU A 200 -6.22 -16.82 9.68
C LEU A 200 -6.61 -16.39 11.10
N ARG A 201 -5.64 -16.00 11.94
CA ARG A 201 -5.92 -15.48 13.29
C ARG A 201 -6.78 -14.23 13.25
N ARG A 202 -6.49 -13.28 12.34
CA ARG A 202 -7.30 -12.06 12.18
C ARG A 202 -8.72 -12.35 11.70
N ARG A 203 -8.90 -13.27 10.75
CA ARG A 203 -10.24 -13.70 10.32
C ARG A 203 -11.06 -14.25 11.47
N ARG A 204 -10.45 -15.08 12.33
CA ARG A 204 -11.11 -15.61 13.54
C ARG A 204 -11.49 -14.49 14.53
N MET A 205 -10.58 -13.56 14.80
CA MET A 205 -10.89 -12.43 15.69
C MET A 205 -12.04 -11.56 15.17
N ASN A 206 -12.08 -11.32 13.85
CA ASN A 206 -13.17 -10.57 13.22
C ASN A 206 -14.48 -11.36 13.17
N ALA A 207 -14.43 -12.70 13.04
CA ALA A 207 -15.62 -13.56 13.03
C ALA A 207 -16.23 -13.77 14.42
N VAL A 208 -15.43 -13.65 15.49
CA VAL A 208 -15.90 -13.75 16.89
C VAL A 208 -16.60 -12.46 17.36
N ALA A 209 -16.46 -11.34 16.63
CA ALA A 209 -17.31 -10.17 16.80
C ALA A 209 -18.44 -10.22 15.74
N PRO A 210 -19.55 -10.94 16.02
CA PRO A 210 -20.74 -10.29 16.58
C PRO A 210 -21.63 -11.23 17.43
N THR A 211 -21.61 -11.11 18.76
CA THR A 211 -22.76 -11.43 19.62
C THR A 211 -22.61 -10.75 20.99
N GLY A 212 -23.50 -9.79 21.28
CA GLY A 212 -23.79 -9.25 22.61
C GLY A 212 -23.48 -7.75 22.75
N ILE A 213 -24.41 -6.85 23.07
CA ILE A 213 -25.79 -6.96 23.61
C ILE A 213 -26.56 -5.68 23.20
N PRO A 214 -27.89 -5.74 22.95
CA PRO A 214 -28.73 -4.54 22.90
C PRO A 214 -29.08 -4.08 24.32
N ALA A 215 -28.96 -2.78 24.59
CA ALA A 215 -29.71 -2.06 25.61
C ALA A 215 -29.89 -0.61 25.14
#